data_AF-U5G9H0-F1
#
_entry.id   AF-U5G9H0-F1
#
_cell.length_a   1.000
_cell.length_b   1.000
_cell.length_c   1.000
_cell.angle_alpha   90.00
_cell.angle_beta   90.00
_cell.angle_gamma   90.00
#
_symmetry.space_group_name_H-M   'P 1'
#
loop_
_entity.id
_entity.type
_entity.pdbx_description
1 polymer ?
#
loop_
_entity_poly.entity_id
_entity_poly.type
_entity_poly.pdbx_seq_one_letter_code
_entity_poly.pdbx_strand_id
1 'polypeptide(L)'
;EENMLDKSPMLLQMNLVHKMVPVLIHNGKPICESLVILQYINEVWKLSFPICCPLILNHLSQARFWADFICDSGKRILMAKGEVQEGAKKEMIECLKILEGEIGDKLYFGGEKFEFLDIETLPCSA
;
A
#
# COMPACT_ATOMS: atom_id res chain seq x y z
N GLU A 1 10.08 15.08 -6.36
CA GLU A 1 10.51 13.68 -6.18
C GLU A 1 11.55 13.68 -5.07
N GLU A 2 11.44 12.78 -4.10
CA GLU A 2 12.34 12.74 -2.93
C GLU A 2 13.45 11.72 -3.17
N ASN A 3 14.71 12.09 -2.93
CA ASN A 3 15.83 11.17 -3.04
C ASN A 3 16.07 10.46 -1.70
N MET A 4 16.00 9.13 -1.71
CA MET A 4 16.20 8.33 -0.49
C MET A 4 17.67 8.20 -0.06
N LEU A 5 18.61 8.45 -0.97
CA LEU A 5 20.05 8.49 -0.69
C LEU A 5 20.49 9.86 -0.17
N ASP A 6 19.83 10.93 -0.60
CA ASP A 6 20.07 12.32 -0.17
C ASP A 6 18.76 12.99 0.24
N LYS A 7 18.38 12.76 1.50
CA LYS A 7 17.07 13.15 2.05
C LYS A 7 17.00 14.66 2.23
N SER A 8 15.89 15.25 1.81
CA SER A 8 15.66 16.68 1.98
C SER A 8 15.57 17.07 3.46
N PRO A 9 16.03 18.27 3.83
CA PRO A 9 15.91 18.78 5.20
C PRO A 9 14.44 18.87 5.65
N MET A 10 13.51 19.05 4.71
CA MET A 10 12.08 19.06 4.97
C MET A 10 11.57 17.68 5.38
N LEU A 11 11.96 16.60 4.70
CA LEU A 11 11.60 15.23 5.10
C LEU A 11 12.12 14.90 6.49
N LEU A 12 13.36 15.31 6.79
CA LEU A 12 13.96 15.10 8.11
C LEU A 12 13.21 15.82 9.22
N GLN A 13 12.73 17.05 8.96
CA GLN A 13 11.95 17.83 9.92
C GLN A 13 10.54 17.25 10.13
N MET A 14 9.92 16.74 9.06
CA MET A 14 8.52 16.30 9.06
C MET A 14 8.34 14.85 9.52
N ASN A 15 9.31 13.97 9.24
CA ASN A 15 9.33 12.58 9.71
C ASN A 15 10.66 12.31 10.43
N LEU A 16 10.81 12.89 11.63
CA LEU A 16 12.03 12.75 12.44
C LEU A 16 12.33 11.31 12.86
N VAL A 17 11.29 10.48 13.00
CA VAL A 17 11.37 9.11 13.52
C VAL A 17 11.82 8.14 12.43
N HIS A 18 11.05 8.01 11.35
CA HIS A 18 11.33 7.02 10.32
C HIS A 18 12.15 7.60 9.16
N LYS A 19 12.04 8.91 8.90
CA LYS A 19 12.69 9.58 7.76
C LYS A 19 12.38 8.87 6.44
N MET A 20 11.17 8.35 6.32
CA MET A 20 10.66 7.57 5.20
C MET A 20 9.54 8.33 4.50
N VAL A 21 9.39 8.10 3.21
CA VAL A 21 8.26 8.53 2.39
C VAL A 21 7.25 7.38 2.27
N PRO A 22 5.96 7.66 2.00
CA PRO A 22 5.34 8.99 1.82
C PRO A 22 5.09 9.75 3.14
N VAL A 23 5.08 11.08 3.05
CA VAL A 23 4.63 12.00 4.12
C VAL A 23 3.63 12.98 3.53
N LEU A 24 2.42 13.03 4.07
CA LEU A 24 1.39 14.00 3.70
C LEU A 24 1.47 15.20 4.65
N ILE A 25 1.55 16.41 4.10
CA ILE A 25 1.54 17.64 4.90
C ILE A 25 0.21 18.35 4.66
N HIS A 26 -0.64 18.41 5.69
CA HIS A 26 -1.91 19.13 5.63
C HIS A 26 -1.99 20.15 6.77
N ASN A 27 -2.24 21.42 6.43
CA ASN A 27 -2.28 22.55 7.38
C ASN A 27 -1.03 22.64 8.28
N GLY A 28 0.16 22.38 7.69
CA GLY A 28 1.43 22.42 8.40
C GLY A 28 1.68 21.23 9.35
N LYS A 29 0.78 20.24 9.40
CA LYS A 29 0.96 19.02 10.20
C LYS A 29 1.42 17.86 9.30
N PRO A 30 2.55 17.19 9.62
CA PRO A 30 2.98 16.02 8.88
C PRO A 30 2.23 14.76 9.35
N ILE A 31 1.78 13.96 8.39
CA ILE A 31 1.19 12.64 8.57
C ILE A 31 2.11 11.65 7.86
N CYS A 32 2.68 10.72 8.61
CA CYS A 32 3.61 9.71 8.13
C CYS A 32 2.91 8.36 8.04
N GLU A 33 3.50 7.40 7.33
CA GLU A 33 2.96 6.07 7.01
C GLU A 33 1.86 6.11 5.93
N SER A 34 2.07 5.37 4.83
CA SER A 34 1.14 5.32 3.69
C SER A 34 -0.29 4.96 4.12
N LEU A 35 -0.44 3.96 4.99
CA LEU A 35 -1.73 3.51 5.51
C LEU A 35 -2.45 4.58 6.34
N VAL A 36 -1.70 5.32 7.14
CA VAL A 36 -2.24 6.38 7.99
C VAL A 36 -2.61 7.59 7.14
N ILE A 37 -1.81 7.89 6.12
CA ILE A 37 -2.11 8.93 5.12
C ILE A 37 -3.42 8.63 4.41
N LEU A 38 -3.64 7.40 3.93
CA LEU A 38 -4.89 7.05 3.25
C LEU A 38 -6.09 7.11 4.20
N GLN A 39 -5.94 6.64 5.44
CA GLN A 39 -6.99 6.79 6.48
C GLN A 39 -7.30 8.25 6.76
N TYR A 40 -6.28 9.10 6.84
CA TYR A 40 -6.46 10.53 7.07
C TYR A 40 -7.19 11.21 5.90
N ILE A 41 -6.78 10.91 4.67
CA ILE A 41 -7.43 11.45 3.46
C ILE A 41 -8.91 11.05 3.45
N ASN A 42 -9.21 9.80 3.79
CA ASN A 42 -10.58 9.35 3.93
C ASN A 42 -11.37 10.17 4.96
N GLU A 43 -10.81 10.36 6.15
CA GLU A 43 -11.50 11.04 7.23
C GLU A 43 -11.78 12.52 6.94
N VAL A 44 -10.85 13.18 6.27
CA VAL A 44 -10.96 14.62 5.96
C VAL A 44 -11.82 14.87 4.72
N TRP A 45 -11.75 14.02 3.70
CA TRP A 45 -12.45 14.20 2.42
C TRP A 45 -13.56 13.19 2.16
N LYS A 46 -14.27 12.75 3.22
CA LYS A 46 -15.37 11.75 3.18
C LYS A 46 -16.41 11.98 2.06
N LEU A 47 -16.69 13.24 1.71
CA LEU A 47 -17.71 13.62 0.73
C LEU A 47 -17.16 13.82 -0.68
N SER A 48 -15.86 14.06 -0.83
CA SER A 48 -15.23 14.36 -2.12
C SER A 48 -14.55 13.13 -2.73
N PHE A 49 -14.18 12.14 -1.91
CA PHE A 49 -13.54 10.90 -2.34
C PHE A 49 -14.31 9.67 -1.82
N PRO A 50 -15.35 9.20 -2.54
CA PRO A 50 -16.13 8.02 -2.15
C PRO A 50 -15.32 6.71 -2.13
N ILE A 51 -14.11 6.70 -2.71
CA ILE A 51 -13.18 5.57 -2.79
C ILE A 51 -12.77 5.05 -1.40
N CYS A 52 -12.86 5.87 -0.35
CA CYS A 52 -12.34 5.51 0.98
C CYS A 52 -13.41 5.33 2.09
N CYS A 53 -14.71 5.43 1.79
CA CYS A 53 -15.83 5.48 2.76
C CYS A 53 -15.91 4.31 3.81
N PRO A 54 -16.59 4.47 4.96
CA PRO A 54 -16.55 3.53 6.12
C PRO A 54 -17.09 2.11 5.91
N LEU A 55 -17.78 1.81 4.80
CA LEU A 55 -18.13 0.43 4.41
C LEU A 55 -16.89 -0.46 4.19
N ILE A 56 -15.71 0.17 4.11
CA ILE A 56 -14.43 -0.44 3.80
C ILE A 56 -13.77 -1.06 5.05
N LEU A 57 -14.27 -0.92 6.29
CA LEU A 57 -13.62 -1.50 7.50
C LEU A 57 -13.34 -3.02 7.43
N ASN A 58 -14.26 -3.81 6.87
CA ASN A 58 -14.04 -5.26 6.69
C ASN A 58 -13.11 -5.57 5.50
N HIS A 59 -13.23 -4.78 4.43
CA HIS A 59 -12.35 -4.89 3.26
C HIS A 59 -10.94 -4.35 3.54
N LEU A 60 -10.77 -3.45 4.52
CA LEU A 60 -9.51 -2.86 4.96
C LEU A 60 -8.63 -3.91 5.64
N SER A 61 -9.19 -4.74 6.52
CA SER A 61 -8.40 -5.79 7.16
C SER A 61 -7.89 -6.81 6.16
N GLN A 62 -8.73 -7.17 5.18
CA GLN A 62 -8.35 -8.10 4.11
C GLN A 62 -7.36 -7.44 3.15
N ALA A 63 -7.57 -6.17 2.79
CA ALA A 63 -6.67 -5.43 1.93
C ALA A 63 -5.28 -5.25 2.55
N ARG A 64 -5.22 -4.85 3.82
CA ARG A 64 -3.96 -4.75 4.58
C ARG A 64 -3.23 -6.08 4.64
N PHE A 65 -3.95 -7.17 4.91
CA PHE A 65 -3.35 -8.50 4.93
C PHE A 65 -2.69 -8.82 3.59
N TRP A 66 -3.40 -8.59 2.48
CA TRP A 66 -2.85 -8.82 1.14
C TRP A 66 -1.68 -7.88 0.82
N ALA A 67 -1.78 -6.60 1.14
CA ALA A 67 -0.73 -5.62 0.92
C ALA A 67 0.56 -5.97 1.69
N ASP A 68 0.45 -6.28 2.98
CA ASP A 68 1.58 -6.68 3.81
C ASP A 68 2.22 -7.98 3.28
N PHE A 69 1.39 -8.95 2.89
CA PHE A 69 1.87 -10.23 2.38
C PHE A 69 2.61 -10.09 1.04
N ILE A 70 2.04 -9.33 0.09
CA ILE A 70 2.65 -9.06 -1.23
C ILE A 70 3.96 -8.29 -1.03
N CYS A 71 3.99 -7.30 -0.15
CA CYS A 71 5.18 -6.51 0.14
C CYS A 71 6.30 -7.35 0.78
N ASP A 72 5.97 -8.20 1.76
CA ASP A 72 6.95 -9.10 2.39
C ASP A 72 7.51 -10.13 1.39
N SER A 73 6.63 -10.76 0.62
CA SER A 73 7.01 -11.72 -0.43
C SER A 73 7.89 -11.06 -1.49
N GLY A 74 7.55 -9.86 -1.95
CA GLY A 74 8.35 -9.08 -2.89
C GLY A 74 9.75 -8.76 -2.35
N LYS A 75 9.85 -8.31 -1.08
CA LYS A 75 11.14 -8.06 -0.42
C LYS A 75 11.98 -9.34 -0.32
N ARG A 76 11.37 -10.47 0.05
CA ARG A 76 12.06 -11.77 0.11
C ARG A 76 12.58 -12.20 -1.27
N ILE A 77 11.81 -11.98 -2.34
CA ILE A 77 12.26 -12.27 -3.72
C ILE A 77 13.44 -11.37 -4.11
N LEU A 78 13.43 -10.10 -3.73
CA LEU A 78 14.50 -9.15 -4.07
C LEU A 78 15.79 -9.38 -3.27
N MET A 79 15.66 -9.72 -1.98
CA MET A 79 16.80 -9.80 -1.05
C MET A 79 17.38 -11.21 -0.88
N ALA A 80 16.57 -12.26 -1.01
CA ALA A 80 17.03 -13.63 -0.83
C ALA A 80 17.70 -14.22 -2.09
N LYS A 81 18.48 -15.28 -1.91
CA LYS A 81 19.12 -16.05 -3.00
C LYS A 81 18.92 -17.55 -2.79
N GLY A 82 18.99 -18.31 -3.89
CA GLY A 82 18.88 -19.76 -3.85
C GLY A 82 17.47 -20.24 -3.52
N GLU A 83 17.35 -21.29 -2.70
CA GLU A 83 16.07 -21.94 -2.41
C GLU A 83 15.05 -21.03 -1.72
N VAL A 84 15.50 -20.08 -0.89
CA VAL A 84 14.62 -19.13 -0.18
C VAL A 84 13.94 -18.17 -1.17
N GLN A 85 14.65 -17.77 -2.23
CA GLN A 85 14.09 -16.92 -3.28
C GLN A 85 13.06 -17.70 -4.11
N GLU A 86 13.37 -18.96 -4.44
CA GLU A 86 12.47 -19.81 -5.23
C GLU A 86 11.20 -20.16 -4.45
N GLY A 87 11.30 -20.38 -3.14
CA GLY A 87 10.15 -20.52 -2.25
C GLY A 87 9.27 -19.27 -2.24
N ALA A 88 9.88 -18.09 -2.05
CA ALA A 88 9.14 -16.82 -2.06
C ALA A 88 8.47 -16.52 -3.42
N LYS A 89 9.08 -16.91 -4.54
CA LYS A 89 8.44 -16.82 -5.87
C LYS A 89 7.21 -17.70 -5.97
N LYS A 90 7.28 -18.94 -5.47
CA LYS A 90 6.12 -19.86 -5.48
C LYS A 90 4.99 -19.32 -4.61
N GLU A 91 5.30 -18.85 -3.40
CA GLU A 91 4.34 -18.20 -2.49
C GLU A 91 3.67 -17.00 -3.18
N MET A 92 4.45 -16.14 -3.84
CA MET A 92 3.93 -14.98 -4.58
C MET A 92 3.01 -15.40 -5.73
N ILE A 93 3.39 -16.41 -6.52
CA ILE A 93 2.57 -16.93 -7.62
C ILE A 93 1.24 -17.50 -7.09
N GLU A 94 1.26 -18.21 -5.98
CA GLU A 94 0.05 -18.77 -5.37
C GLU A 94 -0.89 -17.67 -4.88
N CYS A 95 -0.34 -16.62 -4.27
CA CYS A 95 -1.14 -15.46 -3.88
C CYS A 95 -1.69 -14.68 -5.06
N LEU A 96 -0.93 -14.49 -6.13
CA LEU A 96 -1.43 -13.87 -7.36
C LEU A 96 -2.59 -14.68 -7.96
N LYS A 97 -2.55 -16.02 -7.91
CA LYS A 97 -3.69 -16.86 -8.34
C LYS A 97 -4.92 -16.70 -7.47
N ILE A 98 -4.76 -16.57 -6.14
CA ILE A 98 -5.88 -16.31 -5.25
C ILE A 98 -6.49 -14.95 -5.57
N LEU A 99 -5.67 -13.91 -5.76
CA LEU A 99 -6.12 -12.57 -6.12
C LEU A 99 -6.79 -12.53 -7.49
N GLU A 100 -6.25 -13.25 -8.48
CA GLU A 100 -6.85 -13.44 -9.80
C GLU A 100 -8.24 -14.12 -9.70
N GLY A 101 -8.40 -15.08 -8.79
CA GLY A 101 -9.70 -15.69 -8.51
C GLY A 101 -10.69 -14.74 -7.84
N GLU A 102 -10.23 -13.91 -6.91
CA GLU A 102 -11.06 -12.93 -6.19
C GLU A 102 -11.53 -11.78 -7.11
N ILE A 103 -10.67 -11.32 -8.02
CA ILE A 103 -11.03 -10.30 -9.01
C ILE A 103 -11.93 -10.90 -10.10
N GLY A 104 -11.64 -12.11 -10.57
CA GLY A 104 -12.39 -12.76 -11.65
C GLY A 104 -12.47 -11.87 -12.89
N ASP A 105 -13.69 -11.68 -13.42
CA ASP A 105 -13.94 -10.83 -14.59
C ASP A 105 -14.23 -9.35 -14.22
N LYS A 106 -14.01 -8.94 -12.97
CA LYS A 106 -14.24 -7.56 -12.52
C LYS A 106 -13.11 -6.64 -12.99
N LEU A 107 -13.44 -5.37 -13.18
CA LEU A 107 -12.45 -4.35 -13.57
C LEU A 107 -11.54 -3.95 -12.40
N TYR A 108 -12.10 -3.93 -11.18
CA TYR A 108 -11.42 -3.60 -9.93
C TYR A 108 -11.83 -4.59 -8.84
N PHE A 109 -11.12 -4.63 -7.72
CA PHE A 109 -11.54 -5.44 -6.57
C PHE A 109 -12.93 -5.01 -6.05
N GLY A 110 -13.27 -3.73 -6.19
CA GLY A 110 -14.60 -3.16 -5.95
C GLY A 110 -15.63 -3.38 -7.06
N GLY A 111 -15.35 -4.23 -8.07
CA GLY A 111 -16.22 -4.43 -9.22
C GLY A 111 -16.02 -3.37 -10.29
N GLU A 112 -16.92 -2.39 -10.35
CA GLU A 112 -16.89 -1.27 -11.32
C GLU A 112 -16.26 0.00 -10.74
N LYS A 113 -16.00 0.03 -9.42
CA LYS A 113 -15.42 1.19 -8.73
C LYS A 113 -14.01 0.84 -8.26
N PHE A 114 -13.11 1.78 -8.49
CA PHE A 114 -11.76 1.73 -7.95
C PHE A 114 -11.80 1.88 -6.43
N GLU A 115 -11.21 0.93 -5.72
CA GLU A 115 -11.25 0.84 -4.26
C GLU A 115 -9.85 0.83 -3.64
N PHE A 116 -9.82 0.83 -2.31
CA PHE A 116 -8.60 0.87 -1.52
C PHE A 116 -7.64 -0.30 -1.80
N LEU A 117 -8.17 -1.50 -2.03
CA LEU A 117 -7.36 -2.68 -2.38
C LEU A 117 -6.65 -2.51 -3.73
N ASP A 118 -7.28 -1.82 -4.69
CA ASP A 118 -6.64 -1.48 -5.94
C ASP A 118 -5.47 -0.49 -5.71
N ILE A 119 -5.61 0.47 -4.79
CA ILE A 119 -4.53 1.41 -4.41
C ILE A 119 -3.36 0.70 -3.74
N GLU A 120 -3.63 -0.26 -2.85
CA GLU A 120 -2.61 -0.96 -2.07
C GLU A 120 -1.87 -2.07 -2.82
N THR A 121 -2.46 -2.62 -3.90
CA THR A 121 -1.81 -3.64 -4.73
C THR A 121 -0.88 -3.03 -5.79
N LEU A 122 -1.14 -1.80 -6.23
CA LEU A 122 -0.30 -1.04 -7.16
C LEU A 122 1.16 -0.71 -6.70
N PRO A 123 1.48 -0.42 -5.42
CA PRO A 123 2.76 0.16 -5.04
C PRO A 123 3.92 -0.84 -4.99
N CYS A 124 3.69 -2.14 -5.16
CA CYS A 124 4.78 -3.12 -5.18
C CYS A 124 5.59 -3.12 -6.50
N SER A 125 5.42 -2.09 -7.34
CA SER A 125 6.11 -1.88 -8.61
C SER A 125 7.01 -0.64 -8.59
N ALA A 126 7.87 -0.48 -7.58
CA ALA A 126 9.03 0.43 -7.64
C ALA A 126 10.11 0.02 -6.61
#